data_AF-A0A851NQ19-F1
#
_entry.id   AF-A0A851NQ19-F1
#
_cell.length_a   1.000
_cell.length_b   1.000
_cell.length_c   1.000
_cell.angle_alpha   90.00
_cell.angle_beta   90.00
_cell.angle_gamma   90.00
#
_symmetry.space_group_name_H-M   'P 1'
#
loop_
_entity.id
_entity.type
_entity.pdbx_description
1 polymer ?
#
loop_
_entity_poly.entity_id
_entity_poly.type
_entity_poly.pdbx_seq_one_letter_code
_entity_poly.pdbx_strand_id
1 'polypeptide(L)'
;RRDDVLVGAPLFLERRPEGKQREVGRLYVFLQGGRRRLAGPPQTLTGTHPYGRFAAAIASLGDLDKDGCGAPDPTPQPRTPHTHCPLAVSPDVAVGVPFGGAGGSGQVLIFRGQSEGLAPSPAQRLDSPFPGPAAFGFALRGATDLDGNGYTDLLVGAFGADKVAVYRGQPVVVARAQLSVPSGLNPEEMECVLPESGGRVTW
;
A
#
# COMPACT_ATOMS: atom_id res chain seq x y z
N ARG A 1 -11.96 -5.24 -18.67
CA ARG A 1 -11.58 -4.72 -17.34
C ARG A 1 -12.62 -3.68 -16.94
N ARG A 2 -12.97 -3.58 -15.66
CA ARG A 2 -13.97 -2.65 -15.15
C ARG A 2 -13.29 -1.80 -14.10
N ASP A 3 -13.62 -0.52 -14.07
CA ASP A 3 -12.96 0.44 -13.20
C ASP A 3 -13.74 0.55 -11.89
N ASP A 4 -13.03 0.51 -10.78
CA ASP A 4 -13.58 0.78 -9.46
C ASP A 4 -13.70 2.29 -9.24
N VAL A 5 -14.63 2.70 -8.39
CA VAL A 5 -14.86 4.12 -8.09
C VAL A 5 -14.43 4.41 -6.65
N LEU A 6 -13.55 5.41 -6.49
CA LEU A 6 -13.12 5.91 -5.19
C LEU A 6 -13.68 7.30 -4.96
N VAL A 7 -14.25 7.55 -3.78
CA VAL A 7 -14.83 8.84 -3.41
C VAL A 7 -14.26 9.30 -2.07
N GLY A 8 -13.62 10.46 -2.08
CA GLY A 8 -13.14 11.13 -0.87
C GLY A 8 -14.21 12.01 -0.24
N ALA A 9 -14.33 11.93 1.08
CA ALA A 9 -15.16 12.80 1.90
C ALA A 9 -14.30 13.40 3.03
N PRO A 10 -13.42 14.37 2.71
CA PRO A 10 -12.44 14.90 3.66
C PRO A 10 -13.04 15.55 4.90
N LEU A 11 -14.27 16.05 4.81
CA LEU A 11 -15.00 16.69 5.93
C LEU A 11 -15.89 15.71 6.71
N PHE A 12 -15.74 14.40 6.49
CA PHE A 12 -16.54 13.40 7.19
C PHE A 12 -16.31 13.48 8.72
N LEU A 13 -17.42 13.51 9.45
CA LEU A 13 -17.48 13.54 10.91
C LEU A 13 -17.73 12.13 11.45
N GLU A 14 -16.79 11.60 12.22
CA GLU A 14 -16.97 10.38 12.97
C GLU A 14 -17.64 10.66 14.32
N ARG A 15 -18.68 9.89 14.67
CA ARG A 15 -19.29 9.92 16.00
C ARG A 15 -18.49 9.05 16.95
N ARG A 16 -17.98 9.63 18.02
CA ARG A 16 -17.36 8.91 19.14
C ARG A 16 -18.44 8.36 20.10
N PRO A 17 -18.12 7.32 20.90
CA PRO A 17 -19.02 6.80 21.94
C PRO A 17 -19.53 7.87 22.92
N GLU A 18 -18.73 8.92 23.16
CA GLU A 18 -19.04 10.06 24.03
C GLU A 18 -20.04 11.07 23.41
N GLY A 19 -20.58 10.80 22.21
CA GLY A 19 -21.49 11.70 21.49
C GLY A 19 -20.80 12.88 20.80
N LYS A 20 -19.50 13.11 21.04
CA LYS A 20 -18.70 14.13 20.35
C LYS A 20 -18.45 13.71 18.89
N GLN A 21 -18.64 14.64 17.97
CA GLN A 21 -18.27 14.49 16.57
C GLN A 21 -16.86 15.00 16.34
N ARG A 22 -16.10 14.30 15.49
CA ARG A 22 -14.75 14.71 15.11
C ARG A 22 -14.57 14.61 13.61
N GLU A 23 -14.10 15.69 12.98
CA GLU A 23 -13.68 15.64 11.59
C GLU A 23 -12.43 14.78 11.46
N VAL A 24 -12.53 13.75 10.63
CA VAL A 24 -11.41 12.82 10.37
C VAL A 24 -11.24 12.54 8.88
N GLY A 25 -12.29 12.73 8.09
CA GLY A 25 -12.31 12.37 6.67
C GLY A 25 -12.54 10.87 6.44
N ARG A 26 -13.06 10.53 5.26
CA ARG A 26 -13.37 9.15 4.88
C ARG A 26 -13.15 8.92 3.39
N LEU A 27 -12.64 7.75 3.04
CA LEU A 27 -12.56 7.23 1.69
C LEU A 27 -13.60 6.13 1.52
N TYR A 28 -14.37 6.19 0.45
CA TYR A 28 -15.31 5.15 0.03
C TYR A 28 -14.78 4.48 -1.23
N VAL A 29 -14.75 3.14 -1.22
CA VAL A 29 -14.30 2.32 -2.35
C VAL A 29 -15.49 1.50 -2.84
N PHE A 30 -15.91 1.75 -4.07
CA PHE A 30 -17.02 1.05 -4.72
C PHE A 30 -16.47 0.12 -5.79
N LEU A 31 -16.48 -1.17 -5.48
CA LEU A 31 -15.94 -2.20 -6.36
C LEU A 31 -16.94 -2.57 -7.46
N GLN A 32 -16.49 -2.63 -8.71
CA GLN A 32 -17.35 -2.93 -9.84
C GLN A 32 -17.39 -4.43 -10.16
N GLY A 33 -18.12 -5.20 -9.34
CA GLY A 33 -18.30 -6.65 -9.52
C GLY A 33 -19.45 -7.07 -10.46
N GLY A 34 -19.20 -8.01 -11.38
CA GLY A 34 -20.24 -8.78 -12.09
C GLY A 34 -21.23 -7.99 -12.98
N ARG A 35 -22.41 -8.56 -13.28
CA ARG A 35 -23.43 -7.95 -14.17
C ARG A 35 -24.17 -6.74 -13.56
N ARG A 36 -24.09 -6.52 -12.24
CA ARG A 36 -24.80 -5.46 -11.51
C ARG A 36 -23.82 -4.36 -11.11
N ARG A 37 -24.02 -3.13 -11.62
CA ARG A 37 -23.16 -1.98 -11.29
C ARG A 37 -23.34 -1.62 -9.81
N LEU A 38 -22.23 -1.50 -9.06
CA LEU A 38 -22.15 -0.87 -7.73
C LEU A 38 -23.17 -1.39 -6.69
N ALA A 39 -23.40 -2.71 -6.65
CA ALA A 39 -24.53 -3.30 -5.93
C ALA A 39 -24.30 -3.63 -4.44
N GLY A 40 -23.08 -3.48 -3.92
CA GLY A 40 -22.73 -3.75 -2.53
C GLY A 40 -22.41 -2.48 -1.72
N PRO A 41 -22.45 -2.53 -0.38
CA PRO A 41 -21.96 -1.42 0.44
C PRO A 41 -20.48 -1.15 0.13
N PRO A 42 -20.07 0.13 0.03
CA PRO A 42 -18.68 0.46 -0.22
C PRO A 42 -17.80 0.01 0.95
N GLN A 43 -16.58 -0.42 0.64
CA GLN A 43 -15.53 -0.46 1.66
C GLN A 43 -15.24 0.99 2.10
N THR A 44 -15.03 1.19 3.39
CA THR A 44 -14.73 2.52 3.95
C THR A 44 -13.44 2.53 4.73
N LEU A 45 -12.58 3.49 4.45
CA LEU A 45 -11.37 3.78 5.22
C LEU A 45 -11.53 5.16 5.88
N THR A 46 -11.25 5.27 7.17
CA THR A 46 -11.48 6.51 7.94
C THR A 46 -10.14 7.08 8.39
N GLY A 47 -9.99 8.40 8.30
CA GLY A 47 -8.79 9.08 8.76
C GLY A 47 -8.58 8.92 10.27
N THR A 48 -7.32 8.97 10.69
CA THR A 48 -6.95 8.91 12.11
C THR A 48 -6.63 10.30 12.68
N HIS A 49 -6.28 11.25 11.81
CA HIS A 49 -5.90 12.60 12.19
C HIS A 49 -7.13 13.53 12.24
N PRO A 50 -7.36 14.21 13.37
CA PRO A 50 -8.45 15.18 13.51
C PRO A 50 -8.19 16.38 12.62
N TYR A 51 -9.20 16.83 11.87
CA TYR A 51 -9.06 17.93 10.93
C TYR A 51 -7.98 17.72 9.86
N GLY A 52 -7.48 16.49 9.73
CA GLY A 52 -6.41 16.14 8.78
C GLY A 52 -6.89 16.12 7.33
N ARG A 53 -8.21 16.11 7.12
CA ARG A 53 -8.88 16.01 5.81
C ARG A 53 -8.42 14.79 5.02
N PHE A 54 -8.52 13.61 5.64
CA PHE A 54 -8.20 12.36 4.98
C PHE A 54 -9.01 12.17 3.70
N ALA A 55 -8.34 11.74 2.62
CA ALA A 55 -8.91 11.61 1.28
C ALA A 55 -9.35 12.95 0.65
N ALA A 56 -8.62 14.03 0.95
CA ALA A 56 -8.74 15.30 0.21
C ALA A 56 -8.20 15.20 -1.22
N ALA A 57 -7.21 14.34 -1.44
CA ALA A 57 -6.68 13.99 -2.75
C ALA A 57 -6.51 12.48 -2.85
N ILE A 58 -6.72 11.93 -4.05
CA ILE A 58 -6.62 10.50 -4.35
C ILE A 58 -5.90 10.38 -5.70
N ALA A 59 -4.88 9.55 -5.77
CA ALA A 59 -4.18 9.24 -7.02
C ALA A 59 -3.98 7.74 -7.17
N SER A 60 -4.30 7.22 -8.35
CA SER A 60 -3.89 5.87 -8.74
C SER A 60 -2.37 5.81 -8.90
N LEU A 61 -1.76 4.75 -8.41
CA LEU A 61 -0.33 4.46 -8.55
C LEU A 61 -0.07 3.34 -9.56
N GLY A 62 -1.12 2.66 -10.03
CA GLY A 62 -0.97 1.44 -10.82
C GLY A 62 -0.57 0.27 -9.92
N ASP A 63 0.33 -0.57 -10.42
CA ASP A 63 0.95 -1.67 -9.68
C ASP A 63 2.32 -1.19 -9.17
N LEU A 64 2.36 -0.62 -7.97
CA LEU A 64 3.57 0.01 -7.44
C LEU A 64 4.60 -1.03 -7.01
N ASP A 65 4.19 -2.19 -6.49
CA ASP A 65 5.07 -3.25 -6.04
C ASP A 65 5.25 -4.41 -7.05
N LYS A 66 4.59 -4.33 -8.21
CA LYS A 66 4.61 -5.33 -9.29
C LYS A 66 4.13 -6.70 -8.82
N ASP A 67 3.17 -6.74 -7.93
CA ASP A 67 2.59 -7.99 -7.45
C ASP A 67 1.65 -8.67 -8.49
N GLY A 68 1.45 -8.03 -9.65
CA GLY A 68 0.76 -8.59 -10.82
C GLY A 68 -0.59 -7.94 -11.12
N CYS A 69 -0.81 -6.71 -10.65
CA CYS A 69 -2.11 -6.08 -10.49
C CYS A 69 -2.16 -4.66 -11.06
N GLY A 70 -2.16 -4.48 -12.40
CA GLY A 70 -2.20 -3.12 -12.93
C GLY A 70 -1.87 -2.95 -14.40
N ALA A 71 -0.89 -3.70 -14.91
CA ALA A 71 -0.28 -3.42 -16.20
C ALA A 71 -1.16 -3.81 -17.41
N PRO A 72 -1.23 -2.97 -18.47
CA PRO A 72 -1.60 -3.43 -19.80
C PRO A 72 -0.47 -4.33 -20.36
N ASP A 73 -0.83 -5.53 -20.80
CA ASP A 73 0.06 -6.54 -21.39
C ASP A 73 0.72 -6.02 -22.68
N PRO A 74 2.05 -5.88 -22.76
CA PRO A 74 2.73 -5.39 -23.96
C PRO A 74 3.24 -6.51 -24.90
N THR A 75 3.01 -7.80 -24.63
CA THR A 75 3.65 -8.88 -25.42
C THR A 75 2.71 -10.01 -25.86
N PRO A 76 2.71 -10.40 -27.15
CA PRO A 76 2.02 -11.59 -27.62
C PRO A 76 2.92 -12.82 -27.45
N GLN A 77 3.09 -13.31 -26.22
CA GLN A 77 3.78 -14.58 -25.95
C GLN A 77 2.83 -15.64 -25.37
N PRO A 78 3.04 -16.94 -25.68
CA PRO A 78 2.19 -18.02 -25.18
C PRO A 78 2.33 -18.16 -23.67
N ARG A 79 1.20 -18.12 -22.96
CA ARG A 79 1.11 -18.06 -21.51
C ARG A 79 1.45 -19.40 -20.87
N THR A 80 2.33 -19.40 -19.86
CA THR A 80 2.45 -20.52 -18.91
C THR A 80 1.23 -20.50 -17.95
N PRO A 81 0.73 -21.67 -17.50
CA PRO A 81 -0.52 -21.77 -16.73
C PRO A 81 -0.47 -21.18 -15.31
N HIS A 82 0.68 -20.64 -14.86
CA HIS A 82 0.85 -20.03 -13.54
C HIS A 82 0.86 -18.50 -13.54
N THR A 83 0.79 -17.85 -14.71
CA THR A 83 0.77 -16.38 -14.85
C THR A 83 -0.65 -15.85 -15.13
N HIS A 84 -1.66 -16.57 -14.64
CA HIS A 84 -3.00 -16.00 -14.58
C HIS A 84 -3.09 -15.20 -13.29
N CYS A 85 -3.17 -13.87 -13.39
CA CYS A 85 -3.80 -13.06 -12.35
C CYS A 85 -5.31 -13.39 -12.41
N PRO A 86 -5.86 -14.26 -11.53
CA PRO A 86 -7.21 -14.78 -11.69
C PRO A 86 -8.25 -13.78 -11.18
N LEU A 87 -7.82 -12.68 -10.57
CA LEU A 87 -8.66 -11.70 -9.90
C LEU A 87 -8.25 -10.32 -10.40
N ALA A 88 -9.22 -9.54 -10.86
CA ALA A 88 -9.02 -8.13 -11.15
C ALA A 88 -8.77 -7.43 -9.80
N VAL A 89 -7.51 -7.33 -9.41
CA VAL A 89 -7.09 -6.62 -8.20
C VAL A 89 -7.12 -5.11 -8.50
N SER A 90 -7.65 -4.34 -7.55
CA SER A 90 -7.66 -2.88 -7.63
C SER A 90 -6.21 -2.36 -7.70
N PRO A 91 -5.93 -1.24 -8.39
CA PRO A 91 -4.59 -0.65 -8.36
C PRO A 91 -4.25 -0.13 -6.96
N ASP A 92 -2.96 0.06 -6.70
CA ASP A 92 -2.47 0.78 -5.53
C ASP A 92 -2.87 2.26 -5.60
N VAL A 93 -3.08 2.87 -4.44
CA VAL A 93 -3.63 4.23 -4.33
C VAL A 93 -2.86 5.05 -3.30
N ALA A 94 -2.50 6.27 -3.68
CA ALA A 94 -2.05 7.31 -2.77
C ALA A 94 -3.23 8.17 -2.32
N VAL A 95 -3.33 8.40 -1.00
CA VAL A 95 -4.39 9.19 -0.38
C VAL A 95 -3.77 10.32 0.44
N GLY A 96 -4.16 11.55 0.11
CA GLY A 96 -3.68 12.77 0.75
C GLY A 96 -4.39 13.06 2.07
N VAL A 97 -3.61 13.52 3.06
CA VAL A 97 -4.06 14.01 4.36
C VAL A 97 -3.37 15.34 4.64
N PRO A 98 -3.76 16.44 3.95
CA PRO A 98 -2.95 17.66 3.83
C PRO A 98 -2.64 18.36 5.15
N PHE A 99 -3.44 18.09 6.19
CA PHE A 99 -3.28 18.68 7.52
C PHE A 99 -3.04 17.62 8.61
N GLY A 100 -2.74 16.39 8.19
CA GLY A 100 -2.40 15.28 9.08
C GLY A 100 -0.93 15.28 9.50
N GLY A 101 -0.57 14.27 10.29
CA GLY A 101 0.79 14.04 10.76
C GLY A 101 1.25 14.92 11.91
N ALA A 102 2.46 14.63 12.37
CA ALA A 102 3.09 15.38 13.46
C ALA A 102 3.27 16.85 13.02
N GLY A 103 2.64 17.77 13.74
CA GLY A 103 2.70 19.20 13.43
C GLY A 103 1.74 19.70 12.34
N GLY A 104 0.92 18.82 11.74
CA GLY A 104 -0.11 19.23 10.78
C GLY A 104 0.42 19.69 9.42
N SER A 105 1.69 19.39 9.10
CA SER A 105 2.33 19.75 7.82
C SER A 105 1.79 18.97 6.62
N GLY A 106 1.10 17.86 6.86
CA GLY A 106 0.50 16.99 5.85
C GLY A 106 1.20 15.64 5.72
N GLN A 107 0.45 14.67 5.22
CA GLN A 107 0.88 13.29 4.98
C GLN A 107 0.26 12.74 3.69
N VAL A 108 0.92 11.73 3.12
CA VAL A 108 0.34 10.86 2.08
C VAL A 108 0.41 9.42 2.56
N LEU A 109 -0.69 8.69 2.37
CA LEU A 109 -0.82 7.28 2.76
C LEU A 109 -0.95 6.42 1.51
N ILE A 110 -0.14 5.36 1.42
CA ILE A 110 -0.14 4.41 0.31
C ILE A 110 -0.94 3.18 0.73
N PHE A 111 -2.05 2.92 0.05
CA PHE A 111 -2.89 1.75 0.24
C PHE A 111 -2.67 0.79 -0.91
N ARG A 112 -2.35 -0.46 -0.58
CA ARG A 112 -2.21 -1.51 -1.58
C ARG A 112 -3.55 -1.98 -2.08
N GLY A 113 -3.61 -2.30 -3.36
CA GLY A 113 -4.70 -3.04 -3.96
C GLY A 113 -4.75 -4.49 -3.46
N GLN A 114 -5.94 -5.07 -3.40
CA GLN A 114 -6.17 -6.49 -3.16
C GLN A 114 -7.43 -6.95 -3.93
N SER A 115 -7.66 -8.26 -3.99
CA SER A 115 -8.81 -8.84 -4.72
C SER A 115 -10.18 -8.35 -4.24
N GLU A 116 -10.25 -7.87 -3.00
CA GLU A 116 -11.46 -7.37 -2.34
C GLU A 116 -11.43 -5.85 -2.09
N GLY A 117 -10.67 -5.10 -2.91
CA GLY A 117 -10.58 -3.65 -2.85
C GLY A 117 -9.22 -3.17 -2.36
N LEU A 118 -9.19 -2.30 -1.35
CA LEU A 118 -7.93 -1.80 -0.80
C LEU A 118 -7.59 -2.51 0.52
N ALA A 119 -6.30 -2.65 0.82
CA ALA A 119 -5.86 -3.06 2.14
C ALA A 119 -6.41 -2.07 3.21
N PRO A 120 -6.87 -2.55 4.38
CA PRO A 120 -7.46 -1.68 5.41
C PRO A 120 -6.43 -0.78 6.10
N SER A 121 -5.16 -1.18 6.10
CA SER A 121 -4.03 -0.41 6.62
C SER A 121 -3.12 0.07 5.49
N PRO A 122 -2.55 1.29 5.59
CA PRO A 122 -1.59 1.75 4.61
C PRO A 122 -0.31 0.93 4.70
N ALA A 123 0.25 0.56 3.54
CA ALA A 123 1.54 -0.13 3.45
C ALA A 123 2.71 0.83 3.69
N GLN A 124 2.53 2.11 3.35
CA GLN A 124 3.53 3.14 3.57
C GLN A 124 2.88 4.48 3.94
N ARG A 125 3.62 5.26 4.73
CA ARG A 125 3.28 6.63 5.10
C ARG A 125 4.43 7.55 4.70
N LEU A 126 4.08 8.63 4.01
CA LEU A 126 5.01 9.69 3.62
C LEU A 126 4.66 10.94 4.43
N ASP A 127 5.51 11.28 5.38
CA ASP A 127 5.40 12.53 6.15
C ASP A 127 5.93 13.71 5.33
N SER A 128 5.34 14.89 5.50
CA SER A 128 5.84 16.12 4.88
C SER A 128 7.32 16.33 5.23
N PRO A 129 8.22 16.42 4.24
CA PRO A 129 9.61 16.79 4.48
C PRO A 129 9.79 18.30 4.66
N PHE A 130 8.70 19.07 4.55
CA PHE A 130 8.73 20.54 4.59
C PHE A 130 8.24 21.07 5.94
N PRO A 131 8.90 22.14 6.46
CA PRO A 131 8.49 22.76 7.71
C PRO A 131 7.17 23.54 7.55
N GLY A 132 6.47 23.75 8.66
CA GLY A 132 5.24 24.54 8.71
C GLY A 132 4.04 23.87 8.04
N PRO A 133 2.90 24.57 7.93
CA PRO A 133 1.66 24.03 7.35
C PRO A 133 1.78 23.92 5.82
N ALA A 134 2.59 22.97 5.35
CA ALA A 134 2.96 22.81 3.95
C ALA A 134 1.79 22.36 3.06
N ALA A 135 0.68 21.90 3.66
CA ALA A 135 -0.43 21.27 2.95
C ALA A 135 0.04 20.10 2.05
N PHE A 136 1.04 19.36 2.53
CA PHE A 136 1.66 18.26 1.80
C PHE A 136 0.64 17.14 1.56
N GLY A 137 0.46 16.76 0.29
CA GLY A 137 -0.55 15.77 -0.11
C GLY A 137 -1.89 16.38 -0.53
N PHE A 138 -1.99 17.71 -0.68
CA PHE A 138 -3.19 18.36 -1.23
C PHE A 138 -3.39 18.08 -2.72
N ALA A 139 -2.30 17.86 -3.46
CA ALA A 139 -2.33 17.45 -4.86
C ALA A 139 -1.42 16.25 -5.05
N LEU A 140 -1.89 15.24 -5.79
CA LEU A 140 -1.19 13.99 -6.03
C LEU A 140 -1.26 13.61 -7.51
N ARG A 141 -0.16 13.05 -8.03
CA ARG A 141 -0.14 12.42 -9.35
C ARG A 141 0.82 11.24 -9.35
N GLY A 142 0.33 10.06 -9.73
CA GLY A 142 1.17 8.87 -9.86
C GLY A 142 0.95 8.13 -11.17
N ALA A 143 1.20 6.82 -11.15
CA ALA A 143 1.02 5.89 -12.26
C ALA A 143 1.87 6.18 -13.51
N THR A 144 2.99 6.90 -13.34
CA THR A 144 3.95 7.19 -14.41
C THR A 144 5.35 6.91 -13.88
N ASP A 145 6.15 6.19 -14.65
CA ASP A 145 7.58 6.00 -14.41
C ASP A 145 8.34 7.18 -15.02
N LEU A 146 9.05 7.96 -14.20
CA LEU A 146 9.78 9.16 -14.59
C LEU A 146 11.27 8.88 -14.84
N ASP A 147 11.83 7.82 -14.25
CA ASP A 147 13.27 7.51 -14.33
C ASP A 147 13.60 6.27 -15.18
N GLY A 148 12.59 5.58 -15.70
CA GLY A 148 12.73 4.45 -16.62
C GLY A 148 13.12 3.14 -15.93
N ASN A 149 12.98 3.04 -14.60
CA ASN A 149 13.32 1.83 -13.86
C ASN A 149 12.21 0.75 -13.93
N GLY A 150 11.08 1.08 -14.56
CA GLY A 150 9.92 0.24 -14.76
C GLY A 150 8.91 0.26 -13.62
N TYR A 151 9.14 1.01 -12.54
CA TYR A 151 8.21 1.19 -11.41
C TYR A 151 7.58 2.58 -11.47
N THR A 152 6.35 2.70 -11.01
CA THR A 152 5.65 4.00 -11.05
C THR A 152 6.14 4.92 -9.93
N ASP A 153 6.20 6.20 -10.25
CA ASP A 153 6.59 7.25 -9.32
C ASP A 153 5.37 8.06 -8.83
N LEU A 154 5.58 8.86 -7.79
CA LEU A 154 4.56 9.70 -7.18
C LEU A 154 5.06 11.15 -7.02
N LEU A 155 4.29 12.09 -7.58
CA LEU A 155 4.41 13.52 -7.35
C LEU A 155 3.46 13.96 -6.24
N VAL A 156 3.97 14.73 -5.28
CA VAL A 156 3.21 15.27 -4.15
C VAL A 156 3.36 16.79 -4.08
N GLY A 157 2.25 17.50 -4.21
CA GLY A 157 2.20 18.95 -4.03
C GLY A 157 2.17 19.34 -2.56
N ALA A 158 2.88 20.42 -2.23
CA ALA A 158 2.91 21.05 -0.91
C ALA A 158 2.88 22.58 -1.10
N PHE A 159 1.72 23.09 -1.52
CA PHE A 159 1.57 24.49 -1.92
C PHE A 159 1.82 25.46 -0.76
N GLY A 160 1.58 25.07 0.49
CA GLY A 160 1.86 25.91 1.66
C GLY A 160 3.36 26.12 1.91
N ALA A 161 4.22 25.35 1.23
CA ALA A 161 5.66 25.48 1.26
C ALA A 161 6.26 25.83 -0.12
N ASP A 162 5.43 26.18 -1.12
CA ASP A 162 5.84 26.47 -2.50
C ASP A 162 6.68 25.36 -3.14
N LYS A 163 6.38 24.09 -2.83
CA LYS A 163 7.19 22.94 -3.24
C LYS A 163 6.37 21.79 -3.82
N VAL A 164 7.07 20.97 -4.60
CA VAL A 164 6.63 19.65 -5.06
C VAL A 164 7.70 18.64 -4.67
N ALA A 165 7.28 17.52 -4.08
CA ALA A 165 8.15 16.38 -3.82
C ALA A 165 7.93 15.29 -4.86
N VAL A 166 9.01 14.58 -5.21
CA VAL A 166 8.99 13.42 -6.12
C VAL A 166 9.48 12.22 -5.35
N TYR A 167 8.66 11.17 -5.30
CA TYR A 167 8.98 9.89 -4.70
C TYR A 167 9.11 8.85 -5.81
N ARG A 168 10.24 8.14 -5.84
CA ARG A 168 10.54 7.15 -6.88
C ARG A 168 10.22 5.74 -6.43
N GLY A 169 9.59 4.97 -7.31
CA GLY A 169 9.38 3.54 -7.12
C GLY A 169 10.73 2.80 -7.08
N GLN A 170 10.87 1.85 -6.16
CA GLN A 170 12.10 1.05 -6.04
C GLN A 170 11.83 -0.41 -6.45
N PRO A 171 12.82 -1.09 -7.06
CA PRO A 171 12.70 -2.51 -7.36
C PRO A 171 12.37 -3.36 -6.13
N VAL A 172 11.34 -4.21 -6.27
CA VAL A 172 10.90 -5.14 -5.22
C VAL A 172 11.55 -6.52 -5.45
N VAL A 173 12.23 -7.03 -4.42
CA VAL A 173 12.90 -8.34 -4.45
C VAL A 173 12.15 -9.32 -3.54
N VAL A 174 11.70 -10.45 -4.11
CA VAL A 174 11.02 -11.51 -3.36
C VAL A 174 12.02 -12.63 -3.05
N ALA A 175 12.46 -12.73 -1.80
CA ALA A 175 13.33 -13.81 -1.33
C ALA A 175 12.50 -15.00 -0.80
N ARG A 176 12.91 -16.22 -1.16
CA ARG A 176 12.32 -17.47 -0.63
C ARG A 176 13.40 -18.25 0.10
N ALA A 177 13.18 -18.54 1.37
CA ALA A 177 14.08 -19.34 2.20
C ALA A 177 13.40 -20.64 2.60
N GLN A 178 14.16 -21.72 2.61
CA GLN A 178 13.73 -23.02 3.10
C GLN A 178 14.79 -23.52 4.07
N LEU A 179 14.34 -23.99 5.24
CA LEU A 179 15.18 -24.61 6.25
C LEU A 179 14.66 -26.02 6.48
N SER A 180 15.54 -27.00 6.31
CA SER A 180 15.25 -28.39 6.61
C SER A 180 16.10 -28.80 7.81
N VAL A 181 15.44 -29.26 8.86
CA VAL A 181 16.08 -29.82 10.05
C VAL A 181 15.49 -31.22 10.32
N PRO A 182 16.25 -32.10 10.99
CA PRO A 182 15.72 -33.39 11.45
C PRO A 182 14.45 -33.22 12.29
N SER A 183 13.53 -34.18 12.20
CA SER A 183 12.27 -34.17 12.96
C SER A 183 12.44 -34.51 14.44
N GLY A 184 13.60 -35.04 14.82
CA GLY A 184 13.99 -35.35 16.19
C GLY A 184 15.49 -35.65 16.26
N LEU A 185 16.08 -35.39 17.43
CA LEU A 185 17.46 -35.72 17.73
C LEU A 185 17.45 -36.95 18.62
N ASN A 186 18.14 -38.02 18.23
CA ASN A 186 18.28 -39.21 19.06
C ASN A 186 19.56 -39.09 19.92
N PRO A 187 19.48 -38.88 21.26
CA PRO A 187 20.65 -38.72 22.13
C PRO A 187 21.59 -39.94 22.15
N GLU A 188 21.09 -41.11 21.76
CA GLU A 188 21.86 -42.35 21.69
C GLU A 188 22.71 -42.44 20.40
N GLU A 189 22.38 -41.65 19.37
CA GLU A 189 23.09 -41.61 18.08
C GLU A 189 24.10 -40.44 18.04
N MET A 190 25.31 -40.68 18.55
CA MET A 190 26.39 -39.68 18.58
C MET A 190 27.34 -39.81 17.37
N GLU A 191 26.86 -39.42 16.20
CA GLU A 191 27.57 -39.56 14.92
C GLU A 191 28.63 -38.47 14.65
N CYS A 192 28.57 -37.34 15.35
CA CYS A 192 29.51 -36.22 15.16
C CYS A 192 30.60 -36.17 16.24
N VAL A 193 31.79 -35.67 15.90
CA VAL A 193 32.91 -35.48 16.84
C VAL A 193 33.28 -34.00 16.93
N LEU A 194 33.34 -33.47 18.15
CA LEU A 194 33.74 -32.09 18.39
C LEU A 194 35.24 -31.89 18.12
N PRO A 195 35.63 -30.88 17.34
CA PRO A 195 37.03 -30.69 16.91
C PRO A 195 38.04 -30.51 18.05
N GLU A 196 37.64 -29.87 19.16
CA GLU A 196 38.58 -29.50 20.23
C GLU A 196 38.63 -30.50 21.38
N SER A 197 37.49 -31.10 21.74
CA SER A 197 37.38 -32.01 22.90
C SER A 197 37.42 -33.48 22.51
N GLY A 198 37.23 -33.81 21.22
CA GLY A 198 37.02 -35.18 20.76
C GLY A 198 35.72 -35.82 21.26
N GLY A 199 34.84 -35.03 21.93
CA GLY A 199 33.56 -35.52 22.45
C GLY A 199 32.58 -35.85 21.32
N ARG A 200 31.86 -36.96 21.44
CA ARG A 200 30.84 -37.36 20.48
C ARG A 200 29.50 -36.70 20.80
N VAL A 201 28.80 -36.19 19.78
CA VAL A 201 27.53 -35.46 19.90
C VAL A 201 26.53 -35.89 18.83
N THR A 202 25.26 -35.60 19.10
CA THR A 202 24.11 -35.90 18.24
C THR A 202 23.81 -34.73 17.30
N TRP A 203 23.39 -34.99 16.05
CA TRP A 203 23.05 -33.98 15.03
C TRP A 203 21.58 -34.00 14.64
#